data_AF-A0A3N5P736-F1
#
_entry.id   AF-A0A3N5P736-F1
#
_cell.length_a   1.000
_cell.length_b   1.000
_cell.length_c   1.000
_cell.angle_alpha   90.00
_cell.angle_beta   90.00
_cell.angle_gamma   90.00
#
_symmetry.space_group_name_H-M   'P 1'
#
loop_
_entity.id
_entity.type
_entity.pdbx_description
1 polymer ?
#
loop_
_entity_poly.entity_id
_entity_poly.type
_entity_poly.pdbx_seq_one_letter_code
_entity_poly.pdbx_strand_id
1 'polypeptide(L)'
;MGGKNMNRKAMTLANISNGLLFTHDGVCFFSSTHGHHMGLGYFRMDAMPWDAVIHLMRGGDITIIDATRKNKPLSDALRYGVPTWAMVYNRAIRIRSEKVCDWQTREMISVASSNKHRKLIRSYRKLAKYFKPERPAVIGENIKVVCYPNFQLDDQMEEIGQRV
;
A
#
# COMPACT_ATOMS: atom_id res chain seq x y z
N MET A 1 -32.89 -7.14 2.32
CA MET A 1 -32.54 -5.88 1.65
C MET A 1 -31.09 -5.97 1.19
N GLY A 2 -30.87 -6.50 -0.02
CA GLY A 2 -29.53 -6.72 -0.57
C GLY A 2 -28.96 -5.40 -1.08
N GLY A 3 -27.97 -4.86 -0.36
CA GLY A 3 -27.18 -3.72 -0.81
C GLY A 3 -26.41 -4.13 -2.06
N LYS A 4 -26.65 -3.42 -3.17
CA LYS A 4 -25.94 -3.58 -4.44
C LYS A 4 -24.43 -3.56 -4.19
N ASN A 5 -23.76 -4.67 -4.45
CA ASN A 5 -22.33 -4.69 -4.78
C ASN A 5 -22.15 -3.84 -6.04
N MET A 6 -21.94 -2.54 -5.86
CA MET A 6 -21.35 -1.74 -6.92
C MET A 6 -20.02 -2.39 -7.23
N ASN A 7 -19.85 -2.83 -8.47
CA ASN A 7 -18.61 -3.32 -9.05
C ASN A 7 -17.57 -2.18 -9.01
N ARG A 8 -17.05 -1.86 -7.83
CA ARG A 8 -16.05 -0.82 -7.62
C ARG A 8 -14.75 -1.42 -8.13
N LYS A 9 -14.41 -1.12 -9.38
CA LYS A 9 -13.15 -1.53 -10.01
C LYS A 9 -12.00 -1.29 -9.04
N ALA A 10 -11.24 -2.32 -8.72
CA ALA A 10 -10.05 -2.20 -7.88
C ALA A 10 -9.07 -1.23 -8.55
N MET A 11 -8.53 -0.29 -7.77
CA MET A 11 -7.52 0.65 -8.24
C MET A 11 -6.14 -0.01 -8.22
N THR A 12 -5.44 0.00 -9.35
CA THR A 12 -4.10 -0.58 -9.47
C THR A 12 -3.06 0.53 -9.40
N LEU A 13 -2.11 0.42 -8.48
CA LEU A 13 -1.03 1.36 -8.26
C LEU A 13 0.31 0.71 -8.57
N ALA A 14 1.13 1.37 -9.38
CA ALA A 14 2.52 1.00 -9.58
C ALA A 14 3.39 1.62 -8.47
N ASN A 15 4.18 0.81 -7.78
CA ASN A 15 5.25 1.31 -6.93
C ASN A 15 6.35 1.92 -7.80
N ILE A 16 6.64 3.21 -7.62
CA ILE A 16 7.63 3.95 -8.41
C ILE A 16 8.96 3.19 -8.39
N SER A 17 9.63 3.21 -9.55
CA SER A 17 10.75 2.36 -9.97
C SER A 17 10.28 1.10 -10.69
N ASN A 18 9.93 0.02 -10.01
CA ASN A 18 9.79 -1.27 -10.70
C ASN A 18 8.35 -1.65 -11.07
N GLY A 19 7.34 -1.06 -10.42
CA GLY A 19 5.93 -1.32 -10.74
C GLY A 19 5.45 -0.63 -12.01
N LEU A 20 6.16 0.40 -12.49
CA LEU A 20 5.74 1.23 -13.64
C LEU A 20 5.66 0.47 -14.97
N LEU A 21 6.31 -0.70 -15.05
CA LEU A 21 6.33 -1.57 -16.22
C LEU A 21 5.01 -2.31 -16.47
N PHE A 22 4.08 -2.27 -15.51
CA PHE A 22 2.80 -2.98 -15.59
C PHE A 22 1.65 -1.99 -15.74
N THR A 23 0.53 -2.43 -16.30
CA THR A 23 -0.67 -1.58 -16.41
C THR A 23 -1.16 -1.13 -15.03
N HIS A 24 -1.37 0.17 -14.85
CA HIS A 24 -1.77 0.77 -13.58
C HIS A 24 -2.69 1.98 -13.80
N ASP A 25 -3.53 2.29 -12.80
CA ASP A 25 -4.38 3.48 -12.77
C ASP A 25 -3.66 4.68 -12.13
N GLY A 26 -2.60 4.45 -11.36
CA GLY A 26 -1.82 5.49 -10.68
C GLY A 26 -0.51 4.97 -10.08
N VAL A 27 0.18 5.82 -9.31
CA VAL A 27 1.50 5.51 -8.74
C VAL A 27 1.53 5.70 -7.23
N CYS A 28 2.28 4.84 -6.54
CA CYS A 28 2.62 4.98 -5.12
C CYS A 28 4.13 4.91 -4.93
N PHE A 29 4.64 5.33 -3.78
CA PHE A 29 6.08 5.32 -3.51
C PHE A 29 6.41 4.73 -2.14
N PHE A 30 6.64 3.42 -2.15
CA PHE A 30 7.25 2.67 -1.05
C PHE A 30 8.64 2.27 -1.50
N SER A 31 9.68 2.93 -0.99
CA SER A 31 11.04 2.56 -1.38
C SER A 31 11.59 1.44 -0.47
N SER A 32 12.27 0.46 -1.08
CA SER A 32 12.89 -0.66 -0.35
C SER A 32 13.98 -0.20 0.62
N THR A 33 14.67 0.90 0.31
CA THR A 33 15.66 1.49 1.23
C THR A 33 14.99 2.03 2.49
N HIS A 34 13.78 2.59 2.39
CA HIS A 34 13.01 2.98 3.58
C HIS A 34 12.63 1.77 4.45
N GLY A 35 12.44 0.59 3.84
CA GLY A 35 12.25 -0.68 4.55
C GLY A 35 13.38 -1.03 5.53
N HIS A 36 14.58 -0.49 5.33
CA HIS A 36 15.72 -0.62 6.25
C HIS A 36 15.89 0.58 7.19
N HIS A 37 15.21 1.70 6.94
CA HIS A 37 15.28 2.92 7.75
C HIS A 37 14.07 3.03 8.70
N MET A 38 14.05 2.19 9.73
CA MET A 38 13.07 2.24 10.82
C MET A 38 12.96 3.64 11.47
N GLY A 39 14.08 4.37 11.49
CA GLY A 39 14.17 5.75 11.98
C GLY A 39 13.30 6.76 11.21
N LEU A 40 12.88 6.42 9.99
CA LEU A 40 12.02 7.26 9.14
C LEU A 40 10.59 6.74 9.02
N GLY A 41 10.29 5.56 9.57
CA GLY A 41 8.93 5.01 9.59
C GLY A 41 8.57 4.10 8.42
N TYR A 42 9.55 3.55 7.71
CA TYR A 42 9.43 2.69 6.51
C TYR A 42 8.81 3.30 5.26
N PHE A 43 8.18 4.46 5.34
CA PHE A 43 7.63 5.17 4.19
C PHE A 43 7.49 6.67 4.49
N ARG A 44 7.45 7.49 3.43
CA ARG A 44 7.23 8.93 3.53
C ARG A 44 5.73 9.27 3.54
N MET A 45 5.36 10.46 4.01
CA MET A 45 3.94 10.84 4.12
C MET A 45 3.18 10.91 2.78
N ASP A 46 3.90 11.02 1.66
CA ASP A 46 3.44 11.06 0.28
C ASP A 46 3.46 9.67 -0.40
N ALA A 47 3.72 8.59 0.33
CA ALA A 47 3.86 7.24 -0.24
C ALA A 47 2.60 6.70 -0.93
N MET A 48 1.40 7.17 -0.56
CA MET A 48 0.14 6.74 -1.16
C MET A 48 -0.60 7.96 -1.71
N PRO A 49 -1.10 7.92 -2.96
CA PRO A 49 -1.84 9.03 -3.52
C PRO A 49 -3.22 9.13 -2.84
N TRP A 50 -3.73 10.36 -2.70
CA TRP A 50 -4.92 10.63 -1.89
C TRP A 50 -6.21 10.03 -2.46
N ASP A 51 -6.30 9.93 -3.78
CA ASP A 51 -7.39 9.26 -4.49
C ASP A 51 -7.51 7.78 -4.12
N ALA A 52 -6.38 7.06 -4.02
CA ALA A 52 -6.35 5.68 -3.53
C ALA A 52 -6.80 5.59 -2.07
N VAL A 53 -6.34 6.51 -1.20
CA VAL A 53 -6.80 6.56 0.20
C VAL A 53 -8.31 6.75 0.27
N ILE A 54 -8.86 7.66 -0.53
CA ILE A 54 -10.30 7.94 -0.59
C ILE A 54 -11.06 6.74 -1.16
N HIS A 55 -10.52 6.07 -2.19
CA HIS A 55 -11.07 4.86 -2.77
C HIS A 55 -11.21 3.76 -1.70
N LEU A 56 -10.16 3.52 -0.91
CA LEU A 56 -10.16 2.55 0.18
C LEU A 56 -11.13 2.92 1.30
N MET A 57 -11.21 4.22 1.67
CA MET A 57 -12.19 4.69 2.66
C MET A 57 -13.63 4.42 2.21
N ARG A 58 -13.90 4.62 0.93
CA ARG A 58 -15.20 4.30 0.32
C ARG A 58 -15.38 2.80 0.06
N GLY A 59 -14.57 1.93 0.68
CA GLY A 59 -14.70 0.48 0.59
C GLY A 59 -14.22 -0.16 -0.71
N GLY A 60 -13.56 0.58 -1.59
CA GLY A 60 -12.91 0.02 -2.78
C GLY A 60 -11.65 -0.79 -2.43
N ASP A 61 -11.15 -1.54 -3.41
CA ASP A 61 -9.95 -2.38 -3.27
C ASP A 61 -8.75 -1.73 -3.97
N ILE A 62 -7.56 -1.91 -3.42
CA ILE A 62 -6.31 -1.43 -4.03
C ILE A 62 -5.42 -2.63 -4.36
N THR A 63 -4.82 -2.63 -5.55
CA THR A 63 -3.69 -3.50 -5.89
C THR A 63 -2.43 -2.66 -6.00
N ILE A 64 -1.36 -3.05 -5.32
CA ILE A 64 -0.04 -2.42 -5.43
C ILE A 64 0.90 -3.38 -6.14
N ILE A 65 1.43 -2.94 -7.28
CA ILE A 65 2.39 -3.70 -8.09
C ILE A 65 3.80 -3.19 -7.81
N ASP A 66 4.72 -4.11 -7.57
CA ASP A 66 6.15 -3.86 -7.47
C ASP A 66 6.94 -4.97 -8.17
N ALA A 67 8.24 -4.77 -8.37
CA ALA A 67 9.13 -5.78 -8.90
C ALA A 67 10.49 -5.76 -8.17
N THR A 68 11.18 -6.90 -8.06
CA THR A 68 12.47 -7.00 -7.34
C THR A 68 13.43 -7.97 -8.01
N ARG A 69 14.74 -7.72 -7.96
CA ARG A 69 15.80 -8.52 -8.62
C ARG A 69 16.41 -9.65 -7.76
N LYS A 70 15.71 -10.22 -6.77
CA LYS A 70 16.36 -11.16 -5.83
C LYS A 70 15.57 -12.42 -5.51
N ASN A 71 14.73 -12.93 -6.42
CA ASN A 71 13.87 -14.09 -6.15
C ASN A 71 13.11 -13.97 -4.83
N LYS A 72 12.91 -12.74 -4.34
CA LYS A 72 12.22 -12.48 -3.09
C LYS A 72 10.72 -12.58 -3.39
N PRO A 73 9.94 -13.28 -2.56
CA PRO A 73 8.49 -13.34 -2.74
C PRO A 73 7.84 -11.96 -2.60
N LEU A 74 8.45 -11.05 -1.81
CA LEU A 74 8.03 -9.66 -1.65
C LEU A 74 9.24 -8.73 -1.58
N SER A 75 9.12 -7.55 -2.16
CA SER A 75 10.06 -6.44 -1.94
C SER A 75 10.03 -5.99 -0.48
N ASP A 76 11.11 -5.39 0.02
CA ASP A 76 11.11 -4.83 1.36
C ASP A 76 10.08 -3.67 1.49
N ALA A 77 9.79 -2.98 0.38
CA ALA A 77 8.72 -2.00 0.30
C ALA A 77 7.33 -2.61 0.54
N LEU A 78 7.02 -3.71 -0.14
CA LEU A 78 5.75 -4.43 0.04
C LEU A 78 5.70 -5.20 1.37
N ARG A 79 6.85 -5.66 1.87
CA ARG A 79 6.95 -6.43 3.11
C ARG A 79 6.84 -5.57 4.37
N TYR A 80 7.41 -4.36 4.37
CA TYR A 80 7.46 -3.49 5.56
C TYR A 80 6.68 -2.18 5.37
N GLY A 81 6.87 -1.51 4.24
CA GLY A 81 6.25 -0.22 3.94
C GLY A 81 4.73 -0.29 3.89
N VAL A 82 4.17 -1.13 3.02
CA VAL A 82 2.71 -1.25 2.81
C VAL A 82 1.97 -1.70 4.08
N PRO A 83 2.41 -2.75 4.83
CA PRO A 83 1.76 -3.11 6.09
C PRO A 83 1.82 -2.00 7.15
N THR A 84 2.96 -1.33 7.28
CA THR A 84 3.08 -0.21 8.23
C THR A 84 2.13 0.92 7.86
N TRP A 85 2.01 1.23 6.57
CA TRP A 85 1.04 2.20 6.08
C TRP A 85 -0.40 1.79 6.38
N ALA A 86 -0.77 0.51 6.16
CA ALA A 86 -2.11 -0.01 6.45
C ALA A 86 -2.46 0.13 7.94
N MET A 87 -1.50 -0.16 8.84
CA MET A 87 -1.68 0.06 10.28
C MET A 87 -1.85 1.54 10.64
N VAL A 88 -1.11 2.45 9.99
CA VAL A 88 -1.25 3.90 10.19
C VAL A 88 -2.62 4.38 9.70
N TYR A 89 -3.09 3.88 8.56
CA TYR A 89 -4.44 4.12 8.04
C TYR A 89 -5.51 3.64 9.03
N ASN A 90 -5.45 2.39 9.47
CA ASN A 90 -6.38 1.78 10.43
C ASN A 90 -6.44 2.56 11.75
N ARG A 91 -5.27 2.95 12.27
CA ARG A 91 -5.16 3.82 13.44
C ARG A 91 -5.83 5.19 13.24
N ALA A 92 -5.76 5.76 12.04
CA ALA A 92 -6.39 7.04 11.74
C ALA A 92 -7.92 6.93 11.72
N ILE A 93 -8.46 5.84 11.16
CA ILE A 93 -9.90 5.57 11.11
C ILE A 93 -10.45 4.93 12.39
N ARG A 94 -9.60 4.77 13.42
CA ARG A 94 -9.92 4.25 14.77
C ARG A 94 -10.28 2.76 14.82
N ILE A 95 -9.85 1.97 13.84
CA ILE A 95 -9.92 0.51 13.87
C ILE A 95 -8.51 0.03 14.24
N ARG A 96 -8.31 -0.52 15.44
CA ARG A 96 -6.96 -0.77 16.00
C ARG A 96 -6.64 -2.23 16.28
N SER A 97 -7.64 -3.11 16.25
CA SER A 97 -7.51 -4.54 16.59
C SER A 97 -7.09 -5.41 15.42
N GLU A 98 -7.30 -4.96 14.17
CA GLU A 98 -7.10 -5.83 13.03
C GLU A 98 -5.63 -6.02 12.67
N LYS A 99 -5.23 -7.29 12.63
CA LYS A 99 -3.98 -7.73 12.02
C LYS A 99 -4.05 -7.39 10.52
N VAL A 100 -3.09 -6.62 10.01
CA VAL A 100 -3.17 -6.15 8.61
C VAL A 100 -2.57 -7.12 7.61
N CYS A 101 -1.71 -8.05 8.04
CA CYS A 101 -1.14 -9.11 7.19
C CYS A 101 -0.53 -10.23 8.04
N ASP A 102 -0.27 -11.39 7.44
CA ASP A 102 0.24 -12.54 8.17
C ASP A 102 1.68 -12.42 8.67
N TRP A 103 2.51 -11.68 7.95
CA TRP A 103 3.91 -11.45 8.27
C TRP A 103 4.14 -10.18 9.11
N GLN A 104 3.09 -9.60 9.68
CA GLN A 104 3.17 -8.43 10.56
C GLN A 104 4.08 -8.70 11.76
N THR A 105 5.10 -7.86 11.96
CA THR A 105 6.04 -7.99 13.08
C THR A 105 5.77 -6.96 14.19
N ARG A 106 6.24 -7.23 15.42
CA ARG A 106 6.17 -6.27 16.55
C ARG A 106 6.86 -4.93 16.22
N GLU A 107 7.92 -5.01 15.42
CA GLU A 107 8.67 -3.86 14.95
C GLU A 107 7.82 -2.93 14.08
N MET A 108 7.11 -3.50 13.10
CA MET A 108 6.18 -2.73 12.25
C MET A 108 5.07 -2.07 13.09
N ILE A 109 4.52 -2.78 14.08
CA ILE A 109 3.51 -2.23 15.01
C ILE A 109 4.06 -1.04 15.79
N SER A 110 5.28 -1.19 16.34
CA SER A 110 5.97 -0.12 17.08
C SER A 110 6.18 1.11 16.21
N VAL A 111 6.64 0.92 14.97
CA VAL A 111 6.87 1.99 14.01
C VAL A 111 5.56 2.69 13.62
N ALA A 112 4.51 1.95 13.27
CA ALA A 112 3.19 2.49 12.94
C ALA A 112 2.54 3.25 14.11
N SER A 113 2.84 2.84 15.34
CA SER A 113 2.36 3.49 16.57
C SER A 113 3.15 4.74 16.94
N SER A 114 4.34 4.93 16.35
CA SER A 114 5.21 6.07 16.65
C SER A 114 4.60 7.43 16.26
N ASN A 115 5.21 8.50 16.77
CA ASN A 115 4.80 9.87 16.47
C ASN A 115 5.22 10.34 15.05
N LYS A 116 6.03 9.55 14.33
CA LYS A 116 6.53 9.89 12.98
C LYS A 116 5.37 10.12 12.00
N HIS A 117 4.30 9.34 12.12
CA HIS A 117 3.14 9.40 11.23
C HIS A 117 2.04 10.35 11.72
N ARG A 118 2.27 11.17 12.77
CA ARG A 118 1.24 12.02 13.38
C ARG A 118 0.58 12.97 12.38
N LYS A 119 1.37 13.58 11.47
CA LYS A 119 0.84 14.48 10.43
C LYS A 119 -0.07 13.73 9.47
N LEU A 120 0.34 12.56 8.98
CA LEU A 120 -0.44 11.73 8.07
C LEU A 120 -1.75 11.25 8.72
N ILE A 121 -1.69 10.79 9.97
CA ILE A 121 -2.88 10.39 10.75
C ILE A 121 -3.88 11.54 10.86
N ARG A 122 -3.42 12.79 11.05
CA ARG A 122 -4.32 13.96 11.09
C ARG A 122 -5.00 14.18 9.74
N SER A 123 -4.27 14.04 8.63
CA SER A 123 -4.85 14.16 7.29
C SER A 123 -5.88 13.05 7.02
N TYR A 124 -5.56 11.80 7.32
CA TYR A 124 -6.50 10.69 7.18
C TYR A 124 -7.74 10.83 8.05
N ARG A 125 -7.62 11.35 9.28
CA ARG A 125 -8.80 11.65 10.12
C ARG A 125 -9.72 12.69 9.50
N LYS A 126 -9.15 13.71 8.85
CA LYS A 126 -9.96 14.71 8.11
C LYS A 126 -10.71 14.02 6.98
N LEU A 127 -10.03 13.23 6.16
CA LEU A 127 -10.66 12.47 5.07
C LEU A 127 -11.75 11.52 5.60
N ALA A 128 -11.47 10.79 6.68
CA ALA A 128 -12.41 9.85 7.28
C ALA A 128 -13.71 10.52 7.74
N LYS A 129 -13.68 11.79 8.17
CA LYS A 129 -14.89 12.56 8.52
C LYS A 129 -15.82 12.75 7.32
N TYR A 130 -15.26 12.92 6.12
CA TYR A 130 -16.02 13.19 4.89
C TYR A 130 -16.39 11.92 4.13
N PHE A 131 -15.45 10.98 4.03
CA PHE A 131 -15.59 9.79 3.19
C PHE A 131 -16.09 8.55 3.92
N LYS A 132 -16.21 8.60 5.26
CA LYS A 132 -16.78 7.55 6.13
C LYS A 132 -16.23 6.15 5.83
N PRO A 133 -15.03 5.80 6.37
CA PRO A 133 -14.37 4.53 6.14
C PRO A 133 -15.31 3.34 6.35
N GLU A 134 -15.49 2.50 5.32
CA GLU A 134 -16.37 1.33 5.39
C GLU A 134 -15.74 0.17 6.16
N ARG A 135 -14.42 -0.03 6.03
CA ARG A 135 -13.67 -1.17 6.59
C ARG A 135 -12.18 -0.86 6.83
N PRO A 136 -11.47 -1.65 7.66
CA PRO A 136 -10.02 -1.53 7.79
C PRO A 136 -9.30 -1.90 6.49
N ALA A 137 -8.07 -1.41 6.36
CA ALA A 137 -7.08 -1.84 5.39
C ALA A 137 -6.44 -3.16 5.85
N VAL A 138 -6.65 -4.23 5.09
CA VAL A 138 -6.10 -5.56 5.34
C VAL A 138 -5.53 -6.12 4.03
N ILE A 139 -4.26 -6.52 4.09
CA ILE A 139 -3.55 -7.10 2.95
C ILE A 139 -4.02 -8.54 2.75
N GLY A 140 -4.42 -8.87 1.53
CA GLY A 140 -5.08 -10.12 1.18
C GLY A 140 -6.61 -10.02 1.12
N GLU A 141 -7.20 -8.94 1.66
CA GLU A 141 -8.65 -8.69 1.58
C GLU A 141 -8.98 -7.53 0.64
N ASN A 142 -8.65 -6.29 1.04
CA ASN A 142 -8.91 -5.07 0.26
C ASN A 142 -7.63 -4.34 -0.17
N ILE A 143 -6.47 -4.86 0.22
CA ILE A 143 -5.19 -4.48 -0.35
C ILE A 143 -4.52 -5.73 -0.90
N LYS A 144 -4.31 -5.78 -2.22
CA LYS A 144 -3.52 -6.82 -2.87
C LYS A 144 -2.12 -6.28 -3.12
N VAL A 145 -1.10 -7.06 -2.77
CA VAL A 145 0.29 -6.77 -3.14
C VAL A 145 0.74 -7.78 -4.18
N VAL A 146 1.28 -7.30 -5.30
CA VAL A 146 1.77 -8.13 -6.39
C VAL A 146 3.23 -7.79 -6.62
N CYS A 147 4.09 -8.80 -6.52
CA CYS A 147 5.52 -8.65 -6.72
C CYS A 147 5.96 -9.50 -7.90
N TYR A 148 6.59 -8.89 -8.91
CA TYR A 148 7.19 -9.59 -10.03
C TYR A 148 8.71 -9.77 -9.79
N PRO A 149 9.17 -10.96 -9.36
CA PRO A 149 10.53 -11.16 -8.84
C PRO A 149 11.65 -11.23 -9.89
N ASN A 150 11.31 -11.07 -11.18
CA ASN A 150 12.24 -11.23 -12.30
C ASN A 150 12.34 -9.99 -13.21
N PHE A 151 11.76 -8.84 -12.82
CA PHE A 151 11.72 -7.64 -13.67
C PHE A 151 12.35 -6.41 -12.97
N GLN A 152 13.04 -5.57 -13.75
CA GLN A 152 13.50 -4.22 -13.37
C GLN A 152 13.31 -3.25 -14.54
N LEU A 153 13.13 -1.95 -14.23
CA LEU A 153 12.91 -0.88 -15.21
C LEU A 153 14.00 -0.86 -16.30
N ASP A 154 15.25 -1.16 -15.93
CA ASP A 154 16.41 -0.90 -16.78
C ASP A 154 16.87 -2.11 -17.63
N ASP A 155 16.32 -3.31 -17.39
CA ASP A 155 16.97 -4.54 -17.88
C ASP A 155 16.26 -5.21 -19.07
N GLN A 156 14.96 -4.98 -19.32
CA GLN A 156 14.19 -5.81 -20.27
C GLN A 156 13.02 -5.10 -20.98
N MET A 157 13.18 -3.84 -21.41
CA MET A 157 12.11 -3.10 -22.10
C MET A 157 11.52 -3.85 -23.32
N GLU A 158 12.37 -4.58 -24.05
CA GLU A 158 11.98 -5.35 -25.25
C GLU A 158 11.13 -6.60 -24.91
N GLU A 159 11.46 -7.35 -23.86
CA GLU A 159 10.66 -8.50 -23.43
C GLU A 159 9.32 -8.08 -22.81
N ILE A 160 9.29 -6.91 -22.17
CA ILE A 160 8.09 -6.35 -21.56
C ILE A 160 7.10 -5.91 -22.63
N GLY A 161 7.55 -5.23 -23.69
CA GLY A 161 6.70 -4.79 -24.79
C GLY A 161 5.99 -5.90 -25.56
N GLN A 162 6.42 -7.16 -25.41
CA GLN A 162 5.80 -8.33 -26.04
C GLN A 162 4.69 -8.98 -25.19
N ARG A 163 4.55 -8.60 -23.91
CA ARG A 163 3.62 -9.23 -22.94
C ARG A 163 2.51 -8.31 -22.43
N VAL A 164 2.56 -7.03 -22.78
CA VAL A 164 1.52 -6.01 -22.55
C VAL A 164 0.60 -5.97 -23.76
#